data_AF-A0A2V9UU43-F1
#
_entry.id   AF-A0A2V9UU43-F1
#
_cell.length_a   1.000
_cell.length_b   1.000
_cell.length_c   1.000
_cell.angle_alpha   90.00
_cell.angle_beta   90.00
_cell.angle_gamma   90.00
#
_symmetry.space_group_name_H-M   'P 1'
#
loop_
_entity.id
_entity.type
_entity.pdbx_description
1 polymer ?
#
loop_
_entity_poly.entity_id
_entity_poly.type
_entity_poly.pdbx_seq_one_letter_code
_entity_poly.pdbx_strand_id
1 'polypeptide(L)' 'KTDAKKGKYTLNVTADDRTIEKKDKNASEPVQFYTGRDHMLYELVVWSVDKNKITGYLSTPKNAPIPVSATQQ' A
#
# COMPACT_ATOMS: atom_id res chain seq x y z
N LYS A 1 -2.91 7.89 9.16
CA LYS A 1 -3.89 7.99 10.28
C LYS A 1 -4.67 6.68 10.38
N THR A 2 -5.02 6.23 11.58
CA THR A 2 -5.72 4.95 11.80
C THR A 2 -6.84 5.11 12.83
N ASP A 3 -7.98 4.47 12.57
CA ASP A 3 -9.09 4.29 13.51
C ASP A 3 -9.32 2.78 13.68
N ALA A 4 -8.60 2.20 14.66
CA ALA A 4 -8.65 0.77 14.94
C ALA A 4 -10.07 0.30 15.37
N LYS A 5 -10.86 1.16 16.02
CA LYS A 5 -12.23 0.81 16.46
C LYS A 5 -13.18 0.67 15.27
N LYS A 6 -12.95 1.43 14.21
CA LYS A 6 -13.76 1.38 12.97
C LYS A 6 -13.09 0.58 11.85
N GLY A 7 -11.89 0.03 12.09
CA GLY A 7 -11.10 -0.64 11.05
C GLY A 7 -10.74 0.26 9.87
N LYS A 8 -10.65 1.58 10.09
CA LYS A 8 -10.39 2.56 9.02
C LYS A 8 -8.97 3.09 9.06
N TYR A 9 -8.41 3.38 7.89
CA TYR A 9 -7.11 4.00 7.80
C TYR A 9 -7.06 5.03 6.67
N THR A 10 -6.16 5.99 6.85
CA THR A 10 -5.74 6.94 5.81
C THR A 10 -4.25 6.78 5.62
N LEU A 11 -3.85 6.51 4.38
CA LEU A 11 -2.46 6.34 3.98
C LEU A 11 -2.12 7.30 2.84
N ASN A 12 -0.91 7.86 2.87
CA ASN A 12 -0.34 8.55 1.72
C ASN A 12 0.56 7.56 1.00
N VAL A 13 0.18 7.20 -0.23
CA VAL A 13 0.98 6.33 -1.09
C VAL A 13 1.79 7.23 -2.01
N THR A 14 3.11 7.17 -1.90
CA THR A 14 4.02 7.89 -2.80
C THR A 14 4.58 6.89 -3.80
N ALA A 15 4.29 7.11 -5.07
CA ALA A 15 4.77 6.29 -6.18
C ALA A 15 5.43 7.20 -7.22
N ASP A 16 6.71 6.95 -7.49
CA ASP A 16 7.56 7.81 -8.30
C ASP A 16 7.53 9.27 -7.76
N ASP A 17 7.01 10.22 -8.53
CA ASP A 17 6.86 11.63 -8.14
C ASP A 17 5.42 12.01 -7.75
N ARG A 18 4.53 11.02 -7.58
CA ARG A 18 3.11 11.24 -7.28
C ARG A 18 2.74 10.74 -5.89
N THR A 19 2.18 11.63 -5.09
CA THR A 19 1.59 11.28 -3.79
C THR A 19 0.07 11.21 -3.92
N ILE A 20 -0.49 10.05 -3.58
CA ILE A 20 -1.93 9.80 -3.60
C ILE A 20 -2.39 9.56 -2.16
N GLU A 21 -3.29 10.41 -1.68
CA GLU A 21 -3.96 10.17 -0.39
C GLU A 21 -5.08 9.15 -0.57
N LYS A 22 -4.97 8.04 0.15
CA LYS A 22 -5.98 6.99 0.26
C LYS A 22 -6.68 7.16 1.59
N LYS A 23 -7.68 8.06 1.61
CA LYS A 23 -8.41 8.47 2.81
C LYS A 23 -9.56 7.53 3.15
N ASP A 24 -9.75 7.31 4.46
CA ASP A 24 -10.90 6.60 5.04
C ASP A 24 -11.15 5.20 4.43
N LYS A 25 -10.08 4.48 4.10
CA LYS A 25 -10.14 3.10 3.58
C LYS A 25 -10.45 2.10 4.66
N ASN A 26 -11.22 1.07 4.32
CA ASN A 26 -11.53 -0.01 5.25
C ASN A 26 -10.45 -1.10 5.20
N ALA A 27 -10.26 -1.80 6.30
CA ALA A 27 -9.51 -3.05 6.31
C ALA A 27 -10.12 -4.06 5.31
N SER A 28 -9.25 -4.93 4.79
CA SER A 28 -9.52 -5.97 3.80
C SER A 28 -9.96 -5.47 2.42
N GLU A 29 -9.90 -4.16 2.17
CA GLU A 29 -10.11 -3.60 0.83
C GLU A 29 -8.77 -3.46 0.08
N PRO A 30 -8.68 -3.93 -1.18
CA PRO A 30 -7.51 -3.71 -2.00
C PRO A 30 -7.41 -2.24 -2.41
N VAL A 31 -6.25 -1.66 -2.15
CA VAL A 31 -5.90 -0.29 -2.53
C VAL A 31 -4.93 -0.34 -3.70
N GLN A 32 -5.47 -0.07 -4.88
CA GLN A 32 -4.70 -0.06 -6.12
C GLN A 32 -4.03 1.30 -6.34
N PHE A 33 -2.79 1.27 -6.82
CA PHE A 33 -2.04 2.44 -7.26
C PHE A 33 -1.07 2.08 -8.39
N TYR A 34 -0.78 3.06 -9.24
CA TYR A 34 0.15 2.90 -10.35
C TYR A 34 1.54 3.40 -9.97
N THR A 35 2.57 2.73 -10.46
CA THR A 35 3.98 3.13 -10.32
C THR A 35 4.80 2.77 -11.56
N GLY A 36 5.95 3.43 -11.73
CA GLY A 36 6.87 3.29 -12.84
C GLY A 36 6.38 3.97 -14.11
N ARG A 37 7.29 4.06 -15.10
CA ARG A 37 6.99 4.57 -16.45
C ARG A 37 5.93 3.72 -17.18
N ASP A 38 5.90 2.42 -16.90
CA ASP A 38 5.00 1.47 -17.56
C ASP A 38 3.61 1.37 -16.92
N HIS A 39 3.27 2.28 -15.98
CA HIS A 39 1.98 2.30 -15.28
C HIS A 39 1.62 0.94 -14.69
N MET A 40 2.56 0.37 -13.93
CA MET A 40 2.38 -0.93 -13.32
C MET A 40 1.37 -0.84 -12.18
N LEU A 41 0.36 -1.71 -12.19
CA LEU A 41 -0.69 -1.76 -11.17
C LEU A 41 -0.21 -2.53 -9.94
N TYR A 42 0.02 -1.82 -8.84
CA TYR A 42 0.34 -2.38 -7.54
C TYR A 42 -0.90 -2.36 -6.65
N GLU A 43 -1.01 -3.34 -5.77
CA GLU A 43 -2.16 -3.46 -4.88
C GLU A 43 -1.70 -3.64 -3.44
N LEU A 44 -2.09 -2.72 -2.57
CA LEU A 44 -1.90 -2.84 -1.13
C LEU A 44 -3.18 -3.37 -0.49
N VAL A 45 -3.10 -4.49 0.21
CA VAL A 45 -4.21 -5.01 1.00
C VAL A 45 -3.86 -4.94 2.47
N VAL A 46 -4.63 -4.17 3.23
CA VAL A 46 -4.47 -4.02 4.68
C VAL A 46 -5.39 -4.99 5.38
N TRP A 47 -4.86 -5.92 6.17
CA TRP A 47 -5.64 -6.91 6.91
C TRP A 47 -5.95 -6.47 8.35
N SER A 48 -4.99 -5.86 9.04
CA SER A 48 -5.15 -5.38 10.41
C SER A 48 -4.88 -3.88 10.51
N VAL A 49 -5.69 -3.19 11.30
CA VAL A 49 -5.53 -1.77 11.63
C VAL A 49 -5.41 -1.63 13.14
N ASP A 50 -4.20 -1.31 13.58
CA ASP A 50 -3.85 -1.06 14.98
C ASP A 50 -3.73 0.45 15.24
N LYS A 51 -3.44 0.83 16.49
CA LYS A 51 -3.14 2.21 16.84
C LYS A 51 -1.83 2.64 16.16
N ASN A 52 -1.95 3.51 15.15
CA ASN A 52 -0.86 4.06 14.33
C ASN A 52 -0.08 3.03 13.50
N LYS A 53 -0.61 1.80 13.35
CA LYS A 53 0.04 0.75 12.55
C LYS A 53 -1.01 0.02 11.72
N ILE A 54 -0.62 -0.38 10.51
CA ILE A 54 -1.41 -1.26 9.66
C ILE A 54 -0.55 -2.45 9.28
N THR A 55 -1.15 -3.62 9.15
CA THR A 55 -0.48 -4.85 8.72
C THR A 55 -1.21 -5.39 7.49
N GLY A 56 -0.46 -5.77 6.47
CA GLY A 56 -1.01 -6.13 5.17
C GLY A 56 0.06 -6.69 4.25
N TYR A 57 -0.31 -6.88 2.98
CA TYR A 57 0.59 -7.33 1.93
C TYR A 57 0.51 -6.40 0.72
N LEU A 58 1.61 -6.36 -0.02
CA LEU A 58 1.73 -5.65 -1.29
C LEU A 58 1.81 -6.67 -2.41
N SER A 59 0.83 -6.66 -3.31
CA SER A 59 0.83 -7.44 -4.54
C SER A 59 1.50 -6.66 -5.64
N THR A 60 2.49 -7.26 -6.29
CA THR A 60 3.21 -6.70 -7.44
C THR A 60 2.70 -7.37 -8.73
N PRO A 61 2.53 -6.62 -9.82
CA PRO A 61 2.13 -7.21 -11.08
C PRO A 61 3.22 -8.17 -11.58
N LYS A 62 2.84 -9.21 -12.35
CA LYS A 62 3.79 -10.23 -12.83
C LYS A 62 4.95 -9.67 -13.67
N ASN A 63 4.73 -8.52 -14.31
CA ASN A 63 5.74 -7.84 -15.13
C ASN A 63 6.53 -6.79 -14.34
N ALA A 64 6.30 -6.64 -13.03
CA ALA A 64 7.09 -5.72 -12.24
C ALA A 64 8.55 -6.18 -12.15
N PRO A 65 9.50 -5.23 -12.22
CA PRO A 65 10.89 -5.50 -11.84
C PRO A 65 10.90 -6.09 -10.44
N ILE A 66 11.55 -7.25 -10.28
CA ILE A 66 11.79 -7.84 -8.97
C ILE A 66 12.54 -6.80 -8.13
N PRO A 67 11.97 -6.33 -7.01
CA PRO A 67 12.68 -5.41 -6.13
C PRO A 67 13.94 -6.13 -5.66
N VAL A 68 15.09 -5.48 -5.86
CA VAL A 68 16.35 -5.95 -5.27
C VAL A 68 16.11 -6.00 -3.76
N SER A 69 15.93 -7.21 -3.25
CA SER A 69 15.78 -7.42 -1.81
C SER A 69 17.11 -6.99 -1.21
N ALA A 70 17.12 -5.90 -0.45
CA ALA A 70 18.31 -5.49 0.28
C ALA A 70 18.64 -6.65 1.24
N THR A 71 19.61 -7.48 0.86
CA THR A 71 20.28 -8.38 1.81
C THR A 71 20.85 -7.49 2.88
N GLN A 72 20.21 -7.46 4.05
CA GLN A 72 20.79 -6.86 5.26
C GLN A 72 22.11 -7.57 5.49
N GLN A 73 23.20 -6.82 5.28
CA GLN A 73 24.57 -7.23 5.53
C GLN A 73 24.91 -7.03 7.00
#